data_AF-A0A4V3I801-F1
#
_entry.id   AF-A0A4V3I801-F1
#
_cell.length_a   1.000
_cell.length_b   1.000
_cell.length_c   1.000
_cell.angle_alpha   90.00
_cell.angle_beta   90.00
_cell.angle_gamma   90.00
#
_symmetry.space_group_name_H-M   'P 1'
#
loop_
_entity.id
_entity.type
_entity.pdbx_description
1 polymer ?
#
loop_
_entity_poly.entity_id
_entity_poly.type
_entity_poly.pdbx_seq_one_letter_code
_entity_poly.pdbx_strand_id
1 'polypeptide(L)' 'MNFLTPEFAVGILAIAGFITVIIVAFLEIGRAPIAPMARLAWCAIVFFIPFLGVLAWFIFGARTPRSAGLQTH' A
#
# COMPACT_ATOMS: atom_id res chain seq x y z
N MET A 1 6.17 -28.85 0.13
CA MET A 1 6.14 -27.41 0.49
C MET A 1 4.69 -27.07 0.78
N ASN A 2 4.31 -26.89 2.04
CA ASN A 2 2.92 -26.59 2.42
C ASN A 2 2.67 -25.09 2.24
N PHE A 3 2.01 -24.70 1.15
CA PHE A 3 1.62 -23.32 0.86
C PHE A 3 0.44 -22.81 1.72
N LEU A 4 -0.01 -23.62 2.69
CA LEU A 4 -1.18 -23.39 3.53
C LEU A 4 -0.81 -22.94 4.96
N THR A 5 0.31 -22.25 5.15
CA THR A 5 0.55 -21.62 6.46
C THR A 5 -0.39 -20.42 6.60
N PRO A 6 -0.95 -20.17 7.80
CA PRO A 6 -1.92 -19.09 8.01
C PRO A 6 -1.39 -17.71 7.59
N GLU A 7 -0.07 -17.51 7.66
CA GLU A 7 0.61 -16.28 7.22
C GLU A 7 0.44 -16.02 5.72
N PHE A 8 0.59 -17.06 4.88
CA PHE A 8 0.37 -16.93 3.43
C PHE A 8 -1.09 -16.60 3.12
N ALA A 9 -2.04 -17.23 3.85
CA ALA A 9 -3.46 -16.95 3.65
C ALA A 9 -3.82 -15.50 3.99
N VAL A 10 -3.29 -14.96 5.10
CA VAL A 10 -3.48 -13.55 5.47
C VAL A 10 -2.89 -12.62 4.42
N GLY A 11 -1.70 -12.93 3.91
CA GLY A 11 -1.06 -12.15 2.84
C GLY A 11 -1.93 -12.09 1.57
N ILE A 12 -2.46 -13.24 1.13
CA ILE A 12 -3.34 -13.31 -0.04
C ILE A 12 -4.63 -12.51 0.17
N LEU A 13 -5.28 -12.66 1.33
CA LEU A 13 -6.51 -11.92 1.65
C LEU A 13 -6.28 -10.41 1.69
N ALA A 14 -5.15 -9.96 2.24
CA ALA A 14 -4.78 -8.55 2.26
C ALA A 14 -4.59 -8.00 0.83
N ILE A 15 -3.86 -8.72 -0.02
CA ILE A 15 -3.64 -8.33 -1.42
C ILE A 15 -4.96 -8.32 -2.19
N ALA A 16 -5.78 -9.36 -2.05
CA ALA A 16 -7.07 -9.45 -2.71
C ALA A 16 -8.00 -8.30 -2.28
N GLY A 17 -8.13 -8.06 -0.97
CA GLY A 17 -8.92 -6.96 -0.43
C GLY A 17 -8.44 -5.60 -0.93
N PHE A 18 -7.13 -5.37 -0.96
CA PHE A 18 -6.53 -4.14 -1.48
C PHE A 18 -6.87 -3.93 -2.96
N ILE A 19 -6.73 -4.95 -3.80
CA ILE A 19 -7.09 -4.90 -5.23
C ILE A 19 -8.58 -4.60 -5.38
N THR A 20 -9.44 -5.28 -4.62
CA THR A 20 -10.90 -5.05 -4.65
C THR A 20 -11.24 -3.59 -4.34
N VAL A 21 -10.65 -3.02 -3.30
CA VAL A 21 -10.89 -1.61 -2.92
C VAL A 21 -10.49 -0.66 -4.04
N ILE A 22 -9.34 -0.89 -4.68
CA ILE A 22 -8.89 -0.08 -5.82
C ILE A 22 -9.90 -0.16 -6.97
N ILE A 23 -10.31 -1.36 -7.37
CA ILE A 23 -11.27 -1.55 -8.47
C ILE A 23 -12.58 -0.83 -8.17
N VAL A 24 -13.13 -1.01 -6.97
CA VAL A 24 -14.37 -0.36 -6.55
C VAL A 24 -14.23 1.16 -6.61
N ALA A 25 -13.13 1.72 -6.10
CA ALA A 25 -12.89 3.15 -6.15
C ALA A 25 -12.87 3.69 -7.60
N PHE A 26 -12.20 2.99 -8.53
CA PHE A 26 -12.20 3.38 -9.95
C PHE A 26 -13.60 3.30 -10.58
N LEU A 27 -14.39 2.27 -10.25
CA LEU A 27 -15.77 2.14 -10.75
C LEU A 27 -16.66 3.29 -10.24
N GLU A 28 -16.56 3.63 -8.96
CA GLU A 28 -17.30 4.74 -8.36
C GLU A 28 -16.90 6.10 -8.97
N ILE A 29 -15.59 6.34 -9.15
CA ILE A 29 -15.08 7.54 -9.83
C ILE A 29 -15.58 7.63 -11.28
N GLY A 30 -15.64 6.48 -11.98
CA GLY A 30 -16.13 6.39 -13.35
C GLY A 30 -17.63 6.68 -13.49
N ARG A 31 -18.42 6.37 -12.45
CA ARG A 31 -19.86 6.63 -12.40
C ARG A 31 -20.21 8.02 -11.87
N ALA A 32 -19.29 8.69 -11.17
CA ALA A 32 -19.52 10.00 -10.60
C ALA A 32 -19.76 11.08 -11.67
N PRO A 33 -20.79 11.94 -11.53
CA PRO A 33 -21.09 13.03 -12.46
C PRO A 33 -20.17 14.23 -12.20
N ILE A 34 -18.86 14.04 -12.41
CA ILE A 34 -17.82 15.04 -12.17
C ILE A 34 -17.11 15.41 -13.47
N ALA A 35 -16.49 16.60 -13.49
CA ALA A 35 -15.72 17.08 -14.64
C ALA A 35 -14.54 16.13 -14.99
N PRO A 36 -14.14 16.00 -16.27
CA PRO A 36 -13.09 15.07 -16.70
C PRO A 36 -11.76 15.26 -15.96
N MET A 37 -11.37 16.51 -15.72
CA MET A 37 -10.11 16.83 -15.02
C MET A 37 -10.16 16.40 -13.55
N ALA A 38 -11.29 16.61 -12.88
CA ALA A 38 -11.50 16.16 -11.50
C ALA A 38 -11.45 14.62 -11.41
N ARG A 39 -12.00 13.93 -12.41
CA ARG A 39 -11.94 12.47 -12.49
C ARG A 39 -10.51 11.96 -12.59
N LEU A 40 -9.70 12.55 -13.47
CA LEU A 40 -8.27 12.20 -13.61
C LEU A 40 -7.50 12.44 -12.31
N ALA A 41 -7.77 13.55 -11.62
CA ALA A 41 -7.15 13.85 -10.33
C ALA A 41 -7.51 12.79 -9.28
N TRP A 42 -8.77 12.38 -9.18
CA TRP A 42 -9.19 11.33 -8.25
C TRP A 42 -8.57 9.96 -8.57
N CYS A 43 -8.52 9.59 -9.85
CA CYS A 43 -7.82 8.38 -10.29
C CYS A 43 -6.34 8.38 -9.87
N ALA A 44 -5.65 9.51 -10.08
CA ALA A 44 -4.26 9.67 -9.69
C ALA A 44 -4.11 9.54 -8.16
N ILE A 45 -4.96 10.21 -7.38
CA ILE A 45 -4.92 10.14 -5.91
C ILE A 45 -5.08 8.69 -5.42
N VAL A 46 -6.11 7.97 -5.89
CA VAL A 46 -6.36 6.57 -5.49
C VAL A 46 -5.18 5.67 -5.86
N PHE A 47 -4.55 5.91 -7.01
CA PHE A 47 -3.39 5.15 -7.45
C PHE A 47 -2.12 5.47 -6.64
N PHE A 48 -1.86 6.74 -6.33
CA PHE A 48 -0.62 7.17 -5.67
C PHE A 48 -0.63 7.04 -4.14
N ILE A 49 -1.80 7.16 -3.49
CA ILE A 49 -1.96 7.00 -2.03
C ILE A 49 -1.25 5.77 -1.46
N PRO A 50 -1.40 4.54 -2.00
CA PRO A 50 -0.77 3.36 -1.41
C PRO A 50 0.77 3.43 -1.43
N PHE A 51 1.35 4.17 -2.37
CA PHE A 51 2.80 4.36 -2.45
C PHE A 51 3.32 5.40 -1.45
N LEU A 52 2.45 6.27 -0.91
CA LEU A 52 2.84 7.25 0.10
C LEU A 52 3.34 6.57 1.39
N GLY A 53 2.79 5.42 1.75
CA GLY A 53 3.29 4.65 2.90
C GLY A 53 4.73 4.15 2.70
N VAL A 54 5.04 3.67 1.50
CA VAL A 54 6.40 3.25 1.12
C VAL A 54 7.34 4.47 1.13
N LEU A 55 6.91 5.57 0.51
CA LEU A 55 7.69 6.80 0.50
C LEU A 55 7.95 7.35 1.91
N ALA A 56 6.95 7.33 2.79
CA ALA A 56 7.09 7.72 4.19
C ALA A 56 8.07 6.80 4.93
N TRP A 57 8.02 5.48 4.69
CA TRP A 57 8.99 4.55 5.24
C TRP A 57 10.42 4.84 4.77
N PHE A 58 10.62 5.20 3.50
CA PHE A 58 11.94 5.59 3.00
C PHE A 58 12.48 6.86 3.67
N ILE A 59 11.62 7.85 3.89
CA ILE A 59 12.02 9.15 4.47
C ILE A 59 12.28 9.05 5.98
N PHE A 60 11.46 8.30 6.71
CA PHE A 60 11.48 8.28 8.17
C PHE A 60 12.00 6.97 8.77
N GLY A 61 11.86 5.84 8.08
CA GLY A 61 12.16 4.50 8.58
C GLY A 61 13.64 4.11 8.56
N ALA A 62 14.49 4.84 7.84
CA ALA A 62 15.93 4.56 7.78
C ALA A 62 16.72 4.98 9.03
N ARG A 63 16.08 5.53 10.07
CA ARG A 63 16.76 6.04 11.27
C ARG A 63 16.90 4.99 12.39
N THR A 64 17.28 3.76 12.06
CA THR A 64 17.80 2.83 13.06
C THR A 64 19.30 3.10 13.21
N PRO A 65 19.78 3.67 14.33
CA PRO A 65 21.21 3.73 14.60
C PRO A 65 21.66 2.28 14.80
N ARG A 66 22.34 1.71 13.82
CA ARG A 66 23.15 0.52 14.01
C ARG A 66 24.44 0.96 14.73
N SER A 67 24.30 1.32 16.00
CA SER A 67 25.40 1.65 16.90
C SER A 67 25.33 0.60 18.02
N ALA A 68 26.13 -0.46 17.92
CA ALA A 68 27.48 -0.53 18.49
C ALA A 68 27.42 -0.79 20.00
N GLY A 69 27.59 -2.06 20.39
CA GLY A 69 27.81 -2.43 21.78
C GLY A 69 27.16 -3.75 22.17
N LEU A 70 27.82 -4.85 21.86
CA LEU A 70 27.94 -6.07 22.70
C LEU A 70 28.82 -7.08 21.94
N GLN A 71 30.02 -6.63 21.56
CA GLN A 71 31.19 -7.50 21.55
C GLN A 71 31.70 -7.51 22.99
N THR A 72 31.13 -8.36 23.84
CA THR A 72 31.77 -8.74 25.11
C THR A 72 32.44 -10.07 24.87
N HIS A 73 33.77 -9.99 24.69
CA HIS A 73 34.70 -11.10 24.86
C HIS A 73 34.66 -11.61 26.30
#